data_AF-A0A8T7JQ87-F1
#
_entry.id   AF-A0A8T7JQ87-F1
#
_cell.length_a   1.000
_cell.length_b   1.000
_cell.length_c   1.000
_cell.angle_alpha   90.00
_cell.angle_beta   90.00
_cell.angle_gamma   90.00
#
_symmetry.space_group_name_H-M   'P 1'
#
loop_
_entity.id
_entity.type
_entity.pdbx_description
1 polymer ?
#
loop_
_entity_poly.entity_id
_entity_poly.type
_entity_poly.pdbx_seq_one_letter_code
_entity_poly.pdbx_strand_id
1 'polypeptide(L)'
;MRQRLFFLLLVGVLLLSACNLPASSLPLTQTAESADRLSVARLTLTPEPLKAVTPASATASPIPLKGNFTLSILVDLDSEPVTREQAQTLVEEAGGIMTRLTGFNFEMVDFRETSGSVDSILQKYFADPNYVRSDGIIIFSYGDSGEAKLYGGYGFARRGPAGFVSRFKSPYVEDNSVYIGVIHFNHRFAVCGYDGNEKPVSAVSIGGECRNQPGTVCVEKYGYQMCSNLVNDLYASTPTYMASSTFVHEMMHSFGESGSMDHYFTPDCTEKMKTVVSKRPYQAEYFDSAEGDFYVNMCPYVFDVFVDSYQP
;
A
#
# COMPACT_ATOMS: atom_id res chain seq x y z
N MET A 1 15.87 32.46 -40.86
CA MET A 1 17.00 32.28 -39.93
C MET A 1 16.79 33.21 -38.75
N ARG A 2 16.93 32.74 -37.49
CA ARG A 2 16.57 33.42 -36.21
C ARG A 2 15.09 33.42 -35.81
N GLN A 3 14.50 32.25 -35.61
CA GLN A 3 13.34 32.12 -34.69
C GLN A 3 13.01 30.67 -34.27
N ARG A 4 13.75 29.66 -34.78
CA ARG A 4 13.58 28.25 -34.39
C ARG A 4 14.64 27.73 -33.40
N LEU A 5 15.46 28.61 -32.81
CA LEU A 5 16.52 28.21 -31.87
C LEU A 5 16.15 28.41 -30.38
N PHE A 6 14.99 29.01 -30.08
CA PHE A 6 14.59 29.30 -28.69
C PHE A 6 13.61 28.29 -28.07
N PHE A 7 13.00 27.41 -28.87
CA PHE A 7 12.06 26.40 -28.36
C PHE A 7 12.72 25.06 -27.97
N LEU A 8 13.99 24.85 -28.30
CA LEU A 8 14.74 23.64 -27.96
C LEU A 8 15.61 23.79 -26.68
N LEU A 9 15.62 24.97 -26.06
CA LEU A 9 16.37 25.26 -24.84
C LEU A 9 15.50 25.34 -23.57
N LEU A 10 14.18 25.21 -23.69
CA LEU A 10 13.25 25.23 -22.55
C LEU A 10 12.69 23.85 -22.16
N VAL A 11 12.95 22.81 -22.95
CA VAL A 11 12.54 21.41 -22.66
C VAL A 11 13.67 20.62 -21.94
N GLY A 12 14.84 21.22 -21.77
CA GLY A 12 16.02 20.56 -21.18
C GLY A 12 16.28 20.82 -19.69
N VAL A 13 15.41 21.55 -18.97
CA VAL A 13 15.70 22.01 -17.58
C VAL A 13 14.60 21.63 -16.56
N LEU A 14 13.58 20.86 -16.94
CA LEU A 14 12.51 20.41 -16.02
C LEU A 14 12.52 18.89 -15.73
N LEU A 15 13.67 18.22 -15.92
CA LEU A 15 13.87 16.80 -15.60
C LEU A 15 14.94 16.55 -14.51
N LEU A 16 15.20 17.53 -13.65
CA LEU A 16 16.19 17.43 -12.57
C LEU A 16 15.60 17.92 -11.24
N SER A 17 14.65 17.18 -10.68
CA SER A 17 14.26 17.26 -9.26
C SER A 17 13.59 15.97 -8.77
N ALA A 18 14.12 14.82 -9.19
CA ALA A 18 13.97 13.59 -8.42
C ALA A 18 15.14 13.53 -7.44
N CYS A 19 14.80 13.49 -6.15
CA CYS A 19 15.71 13.58 -5.02
C CYS A 19 16.83 12.53 -5.08
N ASN A 20 18.03 12.98 -5.44
CA ASN A 20 19.28 12.30 -5.10
C ASN A 20 19.56 12.51 -3.61
N LEU A 21 19.42 11.46 -2.80
CA LEU A 21 20.17 11.33 -1.55
C LEU A 21 21.50 10.64 -1.86
N PRO A 22 22.64 11.11 -1.31
CA PRO A 22 23.95 10.54 -1.62
C PRO A 22 24.10 9.16 -0.98
N ALA A 23 24.07 8.11 -1.80
CA ALA A 23 24.57 6.80 -1.43
C ALA A 23 26.09 6.90 -1.22
N SER A 24 26.52 6.91 0.04
CA SER A 24 27.93 6.68 0.39
C SER A 24 28.26 5.22 0.11
N SER A 25 28.76 4.93 -1.09
CA SER A 25 29.25 3.62 -1.48
C SER A 25 30.68 3.42 -0.97
N LEU A 26 30.82 2.63 0.10
CA LEU A 26 32.08 1.95 0.38
C LEU A 26 32.12 0.64 -0.42
N PRO A 27 33.23 0.29 -1.09
CA PRO A 27 33.32 -0.94 -1.85
C PRO A 27 33.38 -2.14 -0.88
N LEU A 28 32.40 -3.05 -1.01
CA LEU A 28 32.43 -4.36 -0.37
C LEU A 28 33.40 -5.26 -1.14
N THR A 29 34.55 -5.52 -0.53
CA THR A 29 35.48 -6.56 -0.95
C THR A 29 34.79 -7.92 -0.85
N GLN A 30 34.53 -8.57 -1.99
CA GLN A 30 34.06 -9.95 -2.03
C GLN A 30 35.23 -10.89 -1.68
N THR A 31 35.29 -11.32 -0.43
CA THR A 31 35.95 -12.58 -0.08
C THR A 31 34.95 -13.71 -0.33
N ALA A 32 35.21 -14.49 -1.37
CA ALA A 32 34.55 -15.76 -1.58
C ALA A 32 34.94 -16.71 -0.44
N GLU A 33 33.99 -17.00 0.45
CA GLU A 33 34.14 -18.06 1.45
C GLU A 33 33.24 -19.23 1.06
N SER A 34 33.85 -20.40 1.04
CA SER A 34 33.31 -21.66 0.56
C SER A 34 32.02 -22.05 1.29
N ALA A 35 31.03 -22.50 0.54
CA ALA A 35 29.84 -23.16 1.05
C ALA A 35 30.23 -24.49 1.71
N ASP A 36 30.49 -24.43 3.02
CA ASP A 36 30.59 -25.62 3.86
C ASP A 36 29.24 -25.89 4.53
N ARG A 37 28.84 -27.16 4.52
CA ARG A 37 27.54 -27.63 4.99
C ARG A 37 27.36 -27.34 6.49
N LEU A 38 26.67 -26.25 6.83
CA LEU A 38 26.23 -26.04 8.21
C LEU A 38 25.03 -26.95 8.54
N SER A 39 25.32 -27.93 9.39
CA SER A 39 24.34 -28.70 10.15
C SER A 39 23.39 -27.76 10.89
N VAL A 40 22.09 -27.95 10.68
CA VAL A 40 20.99 -27.21 11.32
C VAL A 40 21.00 -27.53 12.82
N ALA A 41 21.67 -26.69 13.62
CA ALA A 41 21.44 -26.65 15.05
C ALA A 41 20.08 -25.98 15.30
N ARG A 42 19.08 -26.75 15.72
CA ARG A 42 17.85 -26.21 16.33
C ARG A 42 18.24 -25.48 17.62
N LEU A 43 18.48 -24.17 17.52
CA LEU A 43 18.56 -23.30 18.67
C LEU A 43 17.14 -23.02 19.16
N THR A 44 16.73 -23.72 20.22
CA THR A 44 15.58 -23.35 21.04
C THR A 44 15.94 -22.09 21.84
N LEU A 45 15.92 -20.94 21.19
CA LEU A 45 15.90 -19.65 21.88
C LEU A 45 14.46 -19.42 22.34
N THR A 46 14.24 -19.42 23.65
CA THR A 46 13.01 -18.93 24.25
C THR A 46 12.98 -17.42 24.01
N PRO A 47 12.08 -16.88 23.17
CA PRO A 47 11.99 -15.44 23.00
C PRO A 47 11.61 -14.85 24.35
N GLU A 48 12.35 -13.85 24.81
CA GLU A 48 11.89 -13.01 25.91
C GLU A 48 10.56 -12.39 25.46
N PRO A 49 9.47 -12.51 26.24
CA PRO A 49 8.20 -11.93 25.83
C PRO A 49 8.36 -10.41 25.83
N LEU A 50 8.50 -9.84 24.64
CA LEU A 50 8.23 -8.43 24.40
C LEU A 50 6.86 -8.13 25.02
N LYS A 51 6.81 -7.20 25.96
CA LYS A 51 5.55 -6.66 26.48
C LYS A 51 4.71 -6.28 25.27
N ALA A 52 3.59 -6.97 25.09
CA ALA A 52 2.57 -6.55 24.16
C ALA A 52 2.20 -5.11 24.54
N VAL A 53 2.62 -4.15 23.72
CA VAL A 53 1.99 -2.84 23.73
C VAL A 53 0.61 -3.10 23.16
N THR A 54 -0.34 -3.38 24.05
CA THR A 54 -1.74 -3.32 23.69
C THR A 54 -1.93 -1.89 23.20
N PRO A 55 -2.30 -1.65 21.92
CA PRO A 55 -2.71 -0.32 21.50
C PRO A 55 -3.73 0.13 22.54
N ALA A 56 -3.56 1.34 23.07
CA ALA A 56 -4.52 1.90 24.02
C ALA A 56 -5.92 1.59 23.49
N SER A 57 -6.62 0.74 24.24
CA SER A 57 -7.79 0.03 23.77
C SER A 57 -8.78 1.05 23.23
N ALA A 58 -8.84 1.17 21.89
CA ALA A 58 -9.94 1.81 21.22
C ALA A 58 -11.13 0.84 21.35
N THR A 59 -11.68 0.77 22.56
CA THR A 59 -13.06 0.36 22.85
C THR A 59 -14.02 1.43 22.33
N ALA A 60 -13.74 1.95 21.13
CA ALA A 60 -14.68 2.74 20.38
C ALA A 60 -15.86 1.82 20.08
N SER A 61 -17.06 2.25 20.45
CA SER A 61 -18.28 1.58 20.00
C SER A 61 -18.22 1.37 18.49
N PRO A 62 -18.72 0.24 17.97
CA PRO A 62 -18.66 -0.03 16.53
C PRO A 62 -19.23 1.16 15.78
N ILE A 63 -18.45 1.73 14.85
CA ILE A 63 -18.92 2.82 14.00
C ILE A 63 -20.11 2.25 13.19
N PRO A 64 -21.30 2.87 13.23
CA PRO A 64 -22.43 2.41 12.44
C PRO A 64 -22.08 2.36 10.95
N LEU A 65 -22.50 1.30 10.26
CA LEU A 65 -22.33 1.18 8.82
C LEU A 65 -23.13 2.29 8.12
N LYS A 66 -22.43 3.11 7.32
CA LYS A 66 -22.96 4.23 6.54
C LYS A 66 -23.33 3.83 5.12
N GLY A 67 -22.65 2.82 4.56
CA GLY A 67 -22.90 2.33 3.21
C GLY A 67 -21.73 1.51 2.67
N ASN A 68 -21.79 1.20 1.37
CA ASN A 68 -20.75 0.47 0.65
C ASN A 68 -20.05 1.37 -0.38
N PHE A 69 -18.73 1.26 -0.43
CA PHE A 69 -17.90 1.70 -1.53
C PHE A 69 -17.67 0.49 -2.45
N THR A 70 -18.25 0.53 -3.66
CA THR A 70 -18.26 -0.61 -4.57
C THR A 70 -17.00 -0.67 -5.41
N LEU A 71 -16.53 -1.88 -5.68
CA LEU A 71 -15.24 -2.13 -6.29
C LEU A 71 -15.35 -3.11 -7.44
N SER A 72 -14.64 -2.81 -8.52
CA SER A 72 -14.34 -3.79 -9.56
C SER A 72 -12.90 -4.28 -9.38
N ILE A 73 -12.71 -5.59 -9.37
CA ILE A 73 -11.38 -6.20 -9.27
C ILE A 73 -10.93 -6.65 -10.66
N LEU A 74 -9.75 -6.20 -11.08
CA LEU A 74 -9.11 -6.60 -12.34
C LEU A 74 -7.83 -7.35 -11.99
N VAL A 75 -7.62 -8.53 -12.57
CA VAL A 75 -6.43 -9.35 -12.33
C VAL A 75 -5.61 -9.39 -13.59
N ASP A 76 -4.36 -8.92 -13.50
CA ASP A 76 -3.37 -9.01 -14.57
C ASP A 76 -2.69 -10.39 -14.54
N LEU A 77 -3.13 -11.28 -15.43
CA LEU A 77 -2.66 -12.64 -15.53
C LEU A 77 -1.19 -12.75 -16.00
N ASP A 78 -0.63 -11.70 -16.60
CA ASP A 78 0.78 -11.68 -17.02
C ASP A 78 1.74 -11.45 -15.83
N SER A 79 1.22 -10.84 -14.76
CA SER A 79 2.01 -10.47 -13.58
C SER A 79 1.72 -11.38 -12.39
N GLU A 80 0.46 -11.45 -11.97
CA GLU A 80 0.06 -12.06 -10.71
C GLU A 80 -1.33 -12.70 -10.80
N PRO A 81 -1.42 -14.04 -10.89
CA PRO A 81 -2.70 -14.73 -11.04
C PRO A 81 -3.41 -14.87 -9.68
N VAL A 82 -4.16 -13.84 -9.28
CA VAL A 82 -5.01 -13.83 -8.09
C VAL A 82 -6.38 -14.42 -8.43
N THR A 83 -6.85 -15.43 -7.67
CA THR A 83 -8.18 -16.00 -7.89
C THR A 83 -9.27 -15.09 -7.33
N ARG A 84 -10.52 -15.30 -7.77
CA ARG A 84 -11.69 -14.60 -7.24
C ARG A 84 -11.83 -14.77 -5.72
N GLU A 85 -11.60 -15.97 -5.20
CA GLU A 85 -11.72 -16.27 -3.77
C GLU A 85 -10.63 -15.54 -2.95
N GLN A 86 -9.41 -15.47 -3.49
CA GLN A 86 -8.32 -14.71 -2.87
C GLN A 86 -8.62 -13.21 -2.85
N ALA A 87 -9.08 -12.66 -3.99
CA ALA A 87 -9.50 -11.28 -4.09
C ALA A 87 -10.65 -10.97 -3.12
N GLN A 88 -11.67 -11.83 -3.05
CA GLN A 88 -12.80 -11.68 -2.13
C GLN A 88 -12.34 -11.66 -0.66
N THR A 89 -11.46 -12.57 -0.26
CA THR A 89 -10.92 -12.64 1.11
C THR A 89 -10.20 -11.33 1.49
N LEU A 90 -9.40 -10.80 0.57
CA LEU A 90 -8.68 -9.55 0.76
C LEU A 90 -9.65 -8.36 0.83
N VAL A 91 -10.65 -8.29 -0.06
CA VAL A 91 -11.69 -7.24 -0.05
C VAL A 91 -12.48 -7.25 1.25
N GLU A 92 -12.82 -8.41 1.80
CA GLU A 92 -13.54 -8.53 3.07
C GLU A 92 -12.71 -8.00 4.25
N GLU A 93 -11.43 -8.36 4.31
CA GLU A 93 -10.53 -7.87 5.36
C GLU A 93 -10.26 -6.36 5.23
N ALA A 94 -10.00 -5.88 4.01
CA ALA A 94 -9.88 -4.45 3.69
C ALA A 94 -11.18 -3.70 4.04
N GLY A 95 -12.34 -4.30 3.78
CA GLY A 95 -13.65 -3.77 4.16
C GLY A 95 -13.83 -3.68 5.68
N GLY A 96 -13.29 -4.63 6.44
CA GLY A 96 -13.23 -4.57 7.90
C GLY A 96 -12.37 -3.41 8.41
N ILE A 97 -11.21 -3.17 7.80
CA ILE A 97 -10.36 -2.00 8.09
C ILE A 97 -11.12 -0.71 7.76
N MET A 98 -11.71 -0.64 6.57
CA MET A 98 -12.42 0.55 6.09
C MET A 98 -13.65 0.88 6.93
N THR A 99 -14.41 -0.14 7.35
CA THR A 99 -15.59 0.02 8.21
C THR A 99 -15.17 0.57 9.57
N ARG A 100 -14.09 0.03 10.15
CA ARG A 100 -13.53 0.50 11.42
C ARG A 100 -13.07 1.96 11.32
N LEU A 101 -12.51 2.37 10.19
CA LEU A 101 -12.01 3.74 10.02
C LEU A 101 -13.13 4.71 9.65
N THR A 102 -14.04 4.37 8.74
CA THR A 102 -14.93 5.37 8.09
C THR A 102 -16.41 5.12 8.32
N GLY A 103 -16.78 3.90 8.72
CA GLY A 103 -18.14 3.40 8.68
C GLY A 103 -18.60 2.96 7.30
N PHE A 104 -17.76 2.98 6.26
CA PHE A 104 -18.06 2.40 4.95
C PHE A 104 -17.38 1.04 4.80
N ASN A 105 -18.07 0.10 4.16
CA ASN A 105 -17.50 -1.19 3.80
C ASN A 105 -17.10 -1.24 2.33
N PHE A 106 -16.16 -2.11 1.99
CA PHE A 106 -15.85 -2.46 0.61
C PHE A 106 -16.72 -3.61 0.11
N GLU A 107 -17.21 -3.48 -1.12
CA GLU A 107 -18.05 -4.50 -1.77
C GLU A 107 -17.54 -4.77 -3.18
N MET A 108 -17.08 -6.00 -3.44
CA MET A 108 -16.70 -6.43 -4.79
C MET A 108 -17.97 -6.68 -5.62
N VAL A 109 -18.19 -5.85 -6.64
CA VAL A 109 -19.35 -5.94 -7.55
C VAL A 109 -19.01 -6.54 -8.91
N ASP A 110 -17.72 -6.60 -9.25
CA ASP A 110 -17.22 -7.19 -10.48
C ASP A 110 -15.82 -7.77 -10.24
N PHE A 111 -15.48 -8.80 -11.02
CA PHE A 111 -14.15 -9.38 -11.04
C PHE A 111 -13.85 -9.88 -12.44
N ARG A 112 -12.73 -9.44 -13.01
CA ARG A 112 -12.31 -9.72 -14.38
C ARG A 112 -10.85 -10.12 -14.40
N GLU A 113 -10.55 -11.15 -15.17
CA GLU A 113 -9.20 -11.53 -15.51
C GLU A 113 -8.84 -10.91 -16.86
N THR A 114 -7.64 -10.38 -16.97
CA THR A 114 -7.16 -9.69 -18.18
C THR A 114 -5.64 -9.67 -18.20
N SER A 115 -5.06 -8.89 -19.08
CA SER A 115 -3.62 -8.74 -19.19
C SER A 115 -3.20 -7.46 -19.90
N GLY A 116 -1.94 -7.07 -19.70
CA GLY A 116 -1.29 -5.92 -20.34
C GLY A 116 -0.97 -4.80 -19.37
N SER A 117 -0.56 -3.63 -19.90
CA SER A 117 -0.31 -2.45 -19.06
C SER A 117 -1.56 -1.99 -18.32
N VAL A 118 -1.38 -1.27 -17.22
CA VAL A 118 -2.48 -0.74 -16.39
C VAL A 118 -3.46 0.08 -17.23
N ASP A 119 -2.94 0.94 -18.11
CA ASP A 119 -3.76 1.72 -19.04
C ASP A 119 -4.57 0.85 -20.02
N SER A 120 -3.97 -0.22 -20.55
CA SER A 120 -4.62 -1.15 -21.47
C SER A 120 -5.72 -1.95 -20.77
N ILE A 121 -5.47 -2.39 -19.54
CA ILE A 121 -6.43 -3.08 -18.67
C ILE A 121 -7.65 -2.18 -18.44
N LEU A 122 -7.45 -0.93 -18.03
CA LEU A 122 -8.54 0.02 -17.80
C LEU A 122 -9.32 0.34 -19.08
N GLN A 123 -8.63 0.53 -20.21
CA GLN A 123 -9.29 0.78 -21.50
C GLN A 123 -10.18 -0.38 -21.92
N LYS A 124 -9.69 -1.63 -21.81
CA LYS A 124 -10.49 -2.83 -22.08
C LYS A 124 -11.69 -2.90 -21.15
N TYR A 125 -11.50 -2.60 -19.86
CA TYR A 125 -12.57 -2.65 -18.87
C TYR A 125 -13.69 -1.65 -19.16
N PHE A 126 -13.36 -0.39 -19.43
CA PHE A 126 -14.35 0.64 -19.74
C PHE A 126 -14.99 0.51 -21.13
N ALA A 127 -14.33 -0.19 -22.06
CA ALA A 127 -14.89 -0.47 -23.39
C ALA A 127 -15.80 -1.71 -23.41
N ASP A 128 -15.82 -2.53 -22.36
CA ASP A 128 -16.69 -3.72 -22.29
C ASP A 128 -18.16 -3.27 -22.22
N PRO A 129 -19.04 -3.73 -23.13
CA PRO A 129 -20.47 -3.43 -23.05
C PRO A 129 -21.15 -3.94 -21.77
N ASN A 130 -20.52 -4.89 -21.06
CA ASN A 130 -20.96 -5.41 -19.77
C ASN A 130 -20.18 -4.81 -18.59
N TYR A 131 -19.56 -3.63 -18.78
CA TYR A 131 -18.94 -2.87 -17.69
C TYR A 131 -19.90 -2.68 -16.52
N VAL A 132 -19.45 -3.05 -15.32
CA VAL A 132 -20.18 -2.81 -14.08
C VAL A 132 -19.65 -1.54 -13.44
N ARG A 133 -20.56 -0.59 -13.18
CA ARG A 133 -20.18 0.66 -12.51
C ARG A 133 -19.83 0.41 -11.04
N SER A 134 -18.64 0.84 -10.64
CA SER A 134 -18.11 0.81 -9.28
C SER A 134 -17.56 2.19 -8.88
N ASP A 135 -17.42 2.46 -7.58
CA ASP A 135 -16.79 3.69 -7.10
C ASP A 135 -15.27 3.64 -7.29
N GLY A 136 -14.67 2.45 -7.17
CA GLY A 136 -13.26 2.24 -7.42
C GLY A 136 -12.92 0.94 -8.12
N ILE A 137 -11.66 0.84 -8.56
CA ILE A 137 -11.09 -0.32 -9.23
C ILE A 137 -9.82 -0.73 -8.49
N ILE A 138 -9.64 -2.02 -8.27
CA ILE A 138 -8.35 -2.57 -7.86
C ILE A 138 -7.81 -3.43 -8.98
N ILE A 139 -6.53 -3.24 -9.27
CA ILE A 139 -5.80 -4.02 -10.26
C ILE A 139 -4.73 -4.80 -9.51
N PHE A 140 -4.84 -6.13 -9.47
CA PHE A 140 -3.75 -6.98 -9.00
C PHE A 140 -2.74 -7.14 -10.13
N SER A 141 -1.56 -6.53 -9.97
CA SER A 141 -0.49 -6.48 -10.97
C SER A 141 0.82 -6.04 -10.31
N TYR A 142 1.96 -6.32 -10.96
CA TYR A 142 3.23 -5.70 -10.60
C TYR A 142 3.29 -4.21 -10.99
N GLY A 143 2.30 -3.73 -11.75
CA GLY A 143 2.23 -2.36 -12.25
C GLY A 143 3.17 -2.12 -13.43
N ASP A 144 2.96 -1.01 -14.12
CA ASP A 144 3.82 -0.61 -15.23
C ASP A 144 5.26 -0.44 -14.71
N SER A 145 6.22 -1.16 -15.31
CA SER A 145 7.63 -1.21 -14.88
C SER A 145 7.92 -1.82 -13.50
N GLY A 146 6.95 -2.51 -12.87
CA GLY A 146 7.17 -3.22 -11.61
C GLY A 146 7.03 -2.37 -10.34
N GLU A 147 6.45 -1.17 -10.43
CA GLU A 147 6.33 -0.24 -9.30
C GLU A 147 5.52 -0.81 -8.14
N ALA A 148 4.35 -1.42 -8.40
CA ALA A 148 3.54 -2.02 -7.33
C ALA A 148 4.29 -3.20 -6.69
N LYS A 149 5.10 -3.93 -7.44
CA LYS A 149 5.94 -4.99 -6.88
C LYS A 149 6.95 -4.44 -5.86
N LEU A 150 7.60 -3.33 -6.19
CA LEU A 150 8.62 -2.67 -5.36
C LEU A 150 8.03 -2.04 -4.09
N TYR A 151 6.90 -1.35 -4.22
CA TYR A 151 6.33 -0.54 -3.13
C TYR A 151 5.12 -1.16 -2.42
N GLY A 152 4.64 -2.31 -2.92
CA GLY A 152 3.43 -2.98 -2.46
C GLY A 152 2.17 -2.54 -3.22
N GLY A 153 2.14 -1.29 -3.65
CA GLY A 153 1.09 -0.76 -4.51
C GLY A 153 1.33 0.69 -4.91
N TYR A 154 0.37 1.24 -5.64
CA TYR A 154 0.19 2.67 -5.84
C TYR A 154 -1.27 3.00 -6.13
N GLY A 155 -1.71 4.21 -5.78
CA GLY A 155 -3.05 4.71 -6.02
C GLY A 155 -3.10 5.92 -6.94
N PHE A 156 -4.18 6.06 -7.71
CA PHE A 156 -4.49 7.25 -8.50
C PHE A 156 -5.99 7.35 -8.81
N ALA A 157 -6.42 8.49 -9.32
CA ALA A 157 -7.78 8.68 -9.82
C ALA A 157 -7.77 8.99 -11.32
N ARG A 158 -8.82 8.58 -12.02
CA ARG A 158 -9.00 8.87 -13.45
C ARG A 158 -10.45 9.21 -13.73
N ARG A 159 -10.70 10.16 -14.61
CA ARG A 159 -12.04 10.44 -15.12
C ARG A 159 -12.71 9.15 -15.63
N GLY A 160 -13.89 8.85 -15.11
CA GLY A 160 -14.67 7.70 -15.55
C GLY A 160 -15.15 7.81 -17.00
N PRO A 161 -15.71 6.73 -17.56
CA PRO A 161 -16.28 6.76 -18.91
C PRO A 161 -17.43 7.76 -19.03
N ALA A 162 -17.81 8.11 -20.26
CA ALA A 162 -18.89 9.06 -20.50
C ALA A 162 -20.19 8.64 -19.78
N GLY A 163 -20.78 9.57 -19.03
CA GLY A 163 -21.98 9.30 -18.22
C GLY A 163 -21.70 8.70 -16.84
N PHE A 164 -20.43 8.43 -16.48
CA PHE A 164 -20.06 8.07 -15.12
C PHE A 164 -20.34 9.22 -14.16
N VAL A 165 -20.92 8.89 -13.01
CA VAL A 165 -21.18 9.81 -11.91
C VAL A 165 -20.66 9.16 -10.64
N SER A 166 -19.70 9.80 -9.99
CA SER A 166 -19.14 9.28 -8.74
C SER A 166 -20.03 9.61 -7.56
N ARG A 167 -20.23 8.63 -6.67
CA ARG A 167 -20.90 8.83 -5.38
C ARG A 167 -19.96 9.40 -4.32
N PHE A 168 -18.64 9.33 -4.56
CA PHE A 168 -17.62 9.87 -3.69
C PHE A 168 -16.88 10.95 -4.46
N LYS A 169 -17.02 12.21 -4.06
CA LYS A 169 -16.44 13.36 -4.77
C LYS A 169 -15.28 13.93 -3.97
N SER A 170 -14.10 13.32 -4.15
CA SER A 170 -12.88 13.84 -3.54
C SER A 170 -12.63 15.27 -4.04
N PRO A 171 -12.29 16.21 -3.14
CA PRO A 171 -12.01 17.60 -3.51
C PRO A 171 -10.66 17.77 -4.24
N TYR A 172 -9.85 16.71 -4.33
CA TYR A 172 -8.47 16.78 -4.84
C TYR A 172 -8.29 16.16 -6.23
N VAL A 173 -9.35 15.58 -6.79
CA VAL A 173 -9.33 14.95 -8.14
C VAL A 173 -10.47 15.50 -8.99
N GLU A 174 -10.47 15.19 -10.27
CA GLU A 174 -11.54 15.63 -11.18
C GLU A 174 -12.91 15.05 -10.78
N ASP A 175 -13.97 15.84 -11.00
CA ASP A 175 -15.34 15.38 -10.88
C ASP A 175 -15.60 14.12 -11.71
N ASN A 176 -16.35 13.18 -11.12
CA ASN A 176 -16.69 11.89 -11.73
C ASN A 176 -15.45 11.04 -12.06
N SER A 177 -14.43 11.11 -11.21
CA SER A 177 -13.32 10.16 -11.26
C SER A 177 -13.70 8.81 -10.64
N VAL A 178 -13.11 7.76 -11.18
CA VAL A 178 -12.99 6.42 -10.58
C VAL A 178 -11.67 6.37 -9.83
N TYR A 179 -11.68 5.80 -8.63
CA TYR A 179 -10.50 5.67 -7.77
C TYR A 179 -9.83 4.32 -8.01
N ILE A 180 -8.53 4.30 -8.27
CA ILE A 180 -7.82 3.13 -8.76
C ILE A 180 -6.64 2.82 -7.84
N GLY A 181 -6.54 1.58 -7.38
CA GLY A 181 -5.35 1.05 -6.71
C GLY A 181 -4.73 -0.08 -7.53
N VAL A 182 -3.41 -0.06 -7.72
CA VAL A 182 -2.65 -1.17 -8.29
C VAL A 182 -1.87 -1.84 -7.17
N ILE A 183 -2.16 -3.11 -6.89
CA ILE A 183 -1.73 -3.80 -5.67
C ILE A 183 -0.93 -5.05 -6.05
N HIS A 184 0.24 -5.21 -5.43
CA HIS A 184 0.98 -6.47 -5.46
C HIS A 184 0.45 -7.37 -4.34
N PHE A 185 -0.34 -8.38 -4.70
CA PHE A 185 -1.03 -9.26 -3.75
C PHE A 185 -0.06 -10.01 -2.84
N ASN A 186 1.07 -10.48 -3.37
CA ASN A 186 2.10 -11.20 -2.62
C ASN A 186 3.17 -10.30 -2.00
N HIS A 187 2.93 -8.98 -1.87
CA HIS A 187 3.89 -8.10 -1.20
C HIS A 187 4.07 -8.51 0.27
N ARG A 188 5.31 -8.81 0.66
CA ARG A 188 5.63 -9.43 1.96
C ARG A 188 5.97 -8.36 2.98
N PHE A 189 5.29 -8.38 4.12
CA PHE A 189 5.63 -7.56 5.27
C PHE A 189 6.89 -8.11 5.96
N ALA A 190 7.80 -7.22 6.37
CA ALA A 190 8.96 -7.58 7.20
C ALA A 190 9.78 -8.77 6.65
N VAL A 191 10.07 -8.76 5.35
CA VAL A 191 10.94 -9.76 4.70
C VAL A 191 12.26 -9.91 5.44
N CYS A 192 12.74 -11.16 5.52
CA CYS A 192 13.96 -11.50 6.23
C CYS A 192 14.77 -12.53 5.45
N GLY A 193 16.04 -12.21 5.20
CA GLY A 193 17.04 -13.09 4.62
C GLY A 193 16.83 -13.37 3.13
N TYR A 194 16.24 -12.45 2.38
CA TYR A 194 15.97 -12.64 0.94
C TYR A 194 17.04 -12.04 0.04
N ASP A 195 17.25 -12.63 -1.13
CA ASP A 195 18.00 -12.01 -2.23
C ASP A 195 17.10 -11.14 -3.12
N GLY A 196 17.70 -10.47 -4.11
CA GLY A 196 16.96 -9.66 -5.08
C GLY A 196 16.04 -10.46 -6.02
N ASN A 197 16.05 -11.80 -5.96
CA ASN A 197 15.13 -12.67 -6.68
C ASN A 197 14.05 -13.24 -5.74
N GLU A 198 13.89 -12.68 -4.54
CA GLU A 198 12.94 -13.12 -3.53
C GLU A 198 13.12 -14.57 -3.09
N LYS A 199 14.36 -15.10 -3.15
CA LYS A 199 14.72 -16.41 -2.61
C LYS A 199 15.31 -16.26 -1.20
N PRO A 200 14.91 -17.11 -0.24
CA PRO A 200 15.58 -17.14 1.06
C PRO A 200 17.03 -17.58 0.88
N VAL A 201 17.97 -16.73 1.31
CA VAL A 201 19.42 -16.98 1.25
C VAL A 201 20.10 -16.90 2.62
N SER A 202 19.39 -16.46 3.66
CA SER A 202 19.93 -16.33 5.02
C SER A 202 18.90 -16.69 6.09
N ALA A 203 19.38 -17.22 7.21
CA ALA A 203 18.58 -17.49 8.41
C ALA A 203 18.45 -16.24 9.33
N VAL A 204 19.11 -15.14 8.97
CA VAL A 204 19.03 -13.85 9.65
C VAL A 204 18.85 -12.73 8.64
N SER A 205 18.33 -11.60 9.09
CA SER A 205 18.12 -10.42 8.25
C SER A 205 19.42 -9.83 7.71
N ILE A 206 19.35 -9.33 6.48
CA ILE A 206 20.47 -8.76 5.74
C ILE A 206 20.17 -7.30 5.41
N GLY A 207 21.19 -6.43 5.51
CA GLY A 207 21.08 -5.04 5.08
C GLY A 207 20.01 -4.27 5.86
N GLY A 208 19.06 -3.67 5.13
CA GLY A 208 18.01 -2.82 5.71
C GLY A 208 16.73 -3.54 6.16
N GLU A 209 16.71 -4.87 6.07
CA GLU A 209 15.58 -5.69 6.52
C GLU A 209 15.29 -5.50 8.03
N CYS A 210 14.08 -5.91 8.45
CA CYS A 210 13.66 -5.84 9.85
C CYS A 210 13.78 -4.46 10.49
N ARG A 211 13.39 -3.40 9.75
CA ARG A 211 13.51 -1.99 10.17
C ARG A 211 14.98 -1.62 10.46
N ASN A 212 15.88 -1.92 9.53
CA ASN A 212 17.34 -1.72 9.66
C ASN A 212 17.95 -2.42 10.89
N GLN A 213 17.52 -3.64 11.18
CA GLN A 213 18.07 -4.47 12.26
C GLN A 213 18.69 -5.75 11.68
N PRO A 214 19.87 -5.67 11.04
CA PRO A 214 20.56 -6.84 10.49
C PRO A 214 20.93 -7.84 11.60
N GLY A 215 20.94 -9.13 11.27
CA GLY A 215 21.20 -10.21 12.24
C GLY A 215 19.97 -10.66 13.04
N THR A 216 18.80 -10.07 12.79
CA THR A 216 17.52 -10.52 13.37
C THR A 216 17.18 -11.91 12.83
N VAL A 217 16.82 -12.85 13.70
CA VAL A 217 16.45 -14.21 13.28
C VAL A 217 15.27 -14.18 12.33
N CYS A 218 15.37 -14.89 11.21
CA CYS A 218 14.27 -15.13 10.28
C CYS A 218 13.47 -16.35 10.72
N VAL A 219 12.14 -16.23 10.67
CA VAL A 219 11.20 -17.31 10.99
C VAL A 219 10.13 -17.40 9.92
N GLU A 220 9.63 -18.60 9.67
CA GLU A 220 8.57 -18.81 8.69
C GLU A 220 7.20 -18.47 9.28
N LYS A 221 6.43 -17.65 8.57
CA LYS A 221 5.02 -17.37 8.84
C LYS A 221 4.27 -17.18 7.53
N TYR A 222 3.07 -17.75 7.41
CA TYR A 222 2.23 -17.67 6.20
C TYR A 222 2.94 -18.04 4.89
N GLY A 223 3.92 -18.95 4.95
CA GLY A 223 4.64 -19.44 3.77
C GLY A 223 5.80 -18.58 3.29
N TYR A 224 6.24 -17.57 4.07
CA TYR A 224 7.45 -16.80 3.77
C TYR A 224 8.28 -16.52 5.04
N GLN A 225 9.55 -16.13 4.85
CA GLN A 225 10.47 -15.79 5.94
C GLN A 225 10.25 -14.35 6.40
N MET A 226 10.03 -14.15 7.69
CA MET A 226 9.84 -12.83 8.27
C MET A 226 10.69 -12.61 9.51
N CYS A 227 10.88 -11.36 9.87
CA CYS A 227 11.65 -10.97 11.05
C CYS A 227 10.99 -11.49 12.33
N SER A 228 11.73 -12.23 13.15
CA SER A 228 11.22 -12.82 14.40
C SER A 228 10.68 -11.79 15.41
N ASN A 229 11.16 -10.55 15.39
CA ASN A 229 10.69 -9.46 16.23
C ASN A 229 9.41 -8.78 15.72
N LEU A 230 8.94 -9.10 14.50
CA LEU A 230 7.75 -8.51 13.87
C LEU A 230 6.61 -9.51 13.63
N VAL A 231 6.77 -10.76 14.07
CA VAL A 231 5.73 -11.80 13.93
C VAL A 231 4.41 -11.50 14.62
N ASN A 232 4.41 -10.61 15.62
CA ASN A 232 3.21 -10.19 16.36
C ASN A 232 2.74 -8.79 15.98
N ASP A 233 3.33 -8.19 14.94
CA ASP A 233 2.91 -6.92 14.39
C ASP A 233 1.50 -7.03 13.75
N LEU A 234 0.77 -5.93 13.72
CA LEU A 234 -0.58 -5.87 13.15
C LEU A 234 -0.59 -6.31 11.67
N TYR A 235 0.43 -5.92 10.90
CA TYR A 235 0.56 -6.30 9.49
C TYR A 235 0.83 -7.79 9.27
N ALA A 236 1.22 -8.49 10.33
CA ALA A 236 1.40 -9.94 10.33
C ALA A 236 0.26 -10.67 11.04
N SER A 237 -0.88 -10.03 11.31
CA SER A 237 -1.98 -10.63 12.08
C SER A 237 -2.72 -11.73 11.32
N THR A 238 -2.80 -11.65 10.00
CA THR A 238 -3.37 -12.65 9.10
C THR A 238 -2.48 -12.80 7.86
N PRO A 239 -2.69 -13.85 7.03
CA PRO A 239 -1.98 -13.98 5.76
C PRO A 239 -2.20 -12.81 4.78
N THR A 240 -3.33 -12.11 4.88
CA THR A 240 -3.77 -11.08 3.92
C THR A 240 -3.70 -9.67 4.47
N TYR A 241 -3.50 -9.47 5.79
CA TYR A 241 -3.65 -8.15 6.41
C TYR A 241 -2.76 -7.07 5.78
N MET A 242 -1.50 -7.38 5.47
CA MET A 242 -0.60 -6.44 4.80
C MET A 242 -1.18 -5.99 3.46
N ALA A 243 -1.57 -6.93 2.59
CA ALA A 243 -2.13 -6.61 1.27
C ALA A 243 -3.49 -5.89 1.38
N SER A 244 -4.33 -6.28 2.35
CA SER A 244 -5.59 -5.61 2.69
C SER A 244 -5.37 -4.18 3.19
N SER A 245 -4.31 -3.95 3.95
CA SER A 245 -3.91 -2.61 4.39
C SER A 245 -3.39 -1.76 3.24
N THR A 246 -2.50 -2.32 2.41
CA THR A 246 -1.97 -1.62 1.22
C THR A 246 -3.10 -1.24 0.29
N PHE A 247 -4.09 -2.12 0.07
CA PHE A 247 -5.32 -1.75 -0.63
C PHE A 247 -5.91 -0.45 -0.08
N VAL A 248 -6.27 -0.44 1.22
CA VAL A 248 -6.94 0.73 1.83
C VAL A 248 -6.06 1.96 1.68
N HIS A 249 -4.77 1.82 1.96
CA HIS A 249 -3.76 2.87 1.84
C HIS A 249 -3.75 3.49 0.44
N GLU A 250 -3.58 2.68 -0.61
CA GLU A 250 -3.50 3.18 -1.99
C GLU A 250 -4.80 3.86 -2.43
N MET A 251 -5.94 3.31 -2.03
CA MET A 251 -7.23 3.92 -2.35
C MET A 251 -7.37 5.32 -1.70
N MET A 252 -6.83 5.49 -0.49
CA MET A 252 -6.92 6.74 0.26
C MET A 252 -6.06 7.86 -0.32
N HIS A 253 -5.02 7.57 -1.10
CA HIS A 253 -4.25 8.64 -1.76
C HIS A 253 -5.10 9.56 -2.64
N SER A 254 -6.21 9.06 -3.20
CA SER A 254 -7.12 9.89 -4.00
C SER A 254 -7.97 10.88 -3.17
N PHE A 255 -7.93 10.77 -1.85
CA PHE A 255 -8.64 11.62 -0.89
C PHE A 255 -7.70 12.49 -0.06
N GLY A 256 -6.41 12.49 -0.40
CA GLY A 256 -5.39 13.38 0.16
C GLY A 256 -5.01 14.50 -0.81
N GLU A 257 -4.51 15.61 -0.29
CA GLU A 257 -4.11 16.80 -1.07
C GLU A 257 -2.69 16.72 -1.61
N SER A 258 -1.81 16.01 -0.90
CA SER A 258 -0.36 16.12 -1.01
C SER A 258 0.31 14.84 -1.52
N GLY A 259 -0.49 13.87 -1.98
CA GLY A 259 -0.02 12.60 -2.54
C GLY A 259 0.80 11.81 -1.51
N SER A 260 2.08 11.56 -1.79
CA SER A 260 2.99 10.87 -0.87
C SER A 260 3.29 11.65 0.43
N MET A 261 2.86 12.91 0.53
CA MET A 261 2.96 13.64 1.78
C MET A 261 1.72 13.47 2.68
N ASP A 262 0.70 12.74 2.22
CA ASP A 262 -0.48 12.38 3.03
C ASP A 262 -0.27 11.12 3.87
N HIS A 263 0.97 10.64 3.99
CA HIS A 263 1.33 9.55 4.88
C HIS A 263 1.36 10.00 6.34
N TYR A 264 1.14 9.04 7.23
CA TYR A 264 1.42 9.23 8.65
C TYR A 264 2.91 9.60 8.84
N PHE A 265 3.21 10.41 9.86
CA PHE A 265 4.55 10.93 10.18
C PHE A 265 5.17 11.96 9.23
N THR A 266 4.51 12.33 8.13
CA THR A 266 5.04 13.40 7.29
C THR A 266 4.83 14.78 7.96
N PRO A 267 5.66 15.77 7.63
CA PRO A 267 5.44 17.16 8.03
C PRO A 267 4.06 17.69 7.61
N ASP A 268 3.63 17.38 6.38
CA ASP A 268 2.35 17.86 5.84
C ASP A 268 1.17 17.22 6.57
N CYS A 269 1.22 15.92 6.87
CA CYS A 269 0.22 15.28 7.73
C CYS A 269 0.19 15.94 9.11
N THR A 270 1.36 16.20 9.70
CA THR A 270 1.46 16.87 11.01
C THR A 270 0.84 18.27 10.98
N GLU A 271 1.12 19.05 9.93
CA GLU A 271 0.58 20.40 9.75
C GLU A 271 -0.93 20.37 9.51
N LYS A 272 -1.42 19.45 8.67
CA LYS A 272 -2.85 19.24 8.44
C LYS A 272 -3.55 18.83 9.72
N MET A 273 -3.05 17.85 10.47
CA MET A 273 -3.69 17.44 11.72
C MET A 273 -3.66 18.51 12.82
N LYS A 274 -2.74 19.50 12.74
CA LYS A 274 -2.72 20.68 13.63
C LYS A 274 -3.73 21.77 13.21
N THR A 275 -3.98 21.91 11.91
CA THR A 275 -4.76 23.01 11.33
C THR A 275 -6.18 22.61 10.96
N VAL A 276 -6.41 21.32 10.70
CA VAL A 276 -7.66 20.75 10.21
C VAL A 276 -8.43 20.09 11.34
N VAL A 277 -9.76 20.22 11.27
CA VAL A 277 -10.79 19.61 12.13
C VAL A 277 -10.91 18.10 11.87
N SER A 278 -9.80 17.37 11.80
CA SER A 278 -9.94 15.90 11.83
C SER A 278 -10.55 15.52 13.17
N LYS A 279 -11.59 14.71 13.14
CA LYS A 279 -12.29 14.27 14.36
C LYS A 279 -11.55 13.11 15.03
N ARG A 280 -10.39 12.73 14.49
CA ARG A 280 -9.62 11.57 14.86
C ARG A 280 -8.48 11.97 15.80
N PRO A 281 -8.13 11.09 16.76
CA PRO A 281 -6.92 11.26 17.55
C PRO A 281 -5.69 11.44 16.63
N TYR A 282 -4.79 12.31 17.07
CA TYR A 282 -3.46 12.48 16.48
C TYR A 282 -2.52 13.15 17.49
N GLN A 283 -1.40 12.49 17.77
CA GLN A 283 -0.39 13.00 18.69
C GLN A 283 0.77 13.63 17.92
N ALA A 284 0.64 14.91 17.57
CA ALA A 284 1.65 15.62 16.77
C ALA A 284 3.04 15.73 17.40
N GLU A 285 3.16 15.50 18.72
CA GLU A 285 4.41 15.60 19.48
C GLU A 285 5.16 14.26 19.57
N TYR A 286 4.46 13.13 19.33
CA TYR A 286 5.03 11.80 19.45
C TYR A 286 4.54 10.91 18.32
N PHE A 287 5.48 10.44 17.51
CA PHE A 287 5.21 9.48 16.47
C PHE A 287 5.00 8.08 17.07
N ASP A 288 3.74 7.67 17.20
CA ASP A 288 3.34 6.32 17.63
C ASP A 288 3.15 5.41 16.41
N SER A 289 4.04 4.42 16.25
CA SER A 289 3.92 3.43 15.18
C SER A 289 2.62 2.64 15.25
N ALA A 290 2.09 2.37 16.44
CA ALA A 290 0.83 1.65 16.57
C ALA A 290 -0.36 2.47 16.04
N GLU A 291 -0.32 3.79 16.21
CA GLU A 291 -1.30 4.70 15.62
C GLU A 291 -1.14 4.79 14.09
N GLY A 292 0.10 4.87 13.60
CA GLY A 292 0.39 4.83 12.16
C GLY A 292 -0.14 3.56 11.52
N ASP A 293 0.17 2.39 12.09
CA ASP A 293 -0.29 1.09 11.61
C ASP A 293 -1.83 0.98 11.65
N PHE A 294 -2.47 1.54 12.67
CA PHE A 294 -3.94 1.58 12.79
C PHE A 294 -4.60 2.35 11.63
N TYR A 295 -3.99 3.47 11.21
CA TYR A 295 -4.43 4.26 10.06
C TYR A 295 -3.80 3.81 8.74
N VAL A 296 -3.29 2.58 8.68
CA VAL A 296 -2.63 2.00 7.49
C VAL A 296 -1.53 2.89 6.92
N ASN A 297 -0.80 3.60 7.78
CA ASN A 297 0.21 4.61 7.46
C ASN A 297 -0.28 5.79 6.61
N MET A 298 -1.59 6.02 6.56
CA MET A 298 -2.19 7.23 5.98
C MET A 298 -2.48 8.26 7.07
N CYS A 299 -2.46 9.54 6.69
CA CYS A 299 -2.81 10.61 7.61
C CYS A 299 -4.29 10.51 8.00
N PRO A 300 -4.67 10.64 9.29
CA PRO A 300 -6.04 10.35 9.72
C PRO A 300 -7.09 11.23 9.04
N TYR A 301 -6.77 12.50 8.71
CA TYR A 301 -7.73 13.40 8.05
C TYR A 301 -8.23 12.88 6.70
N VAL A 302 -7.43 12.07 5.99
CA VAL A 302 -7.78 11.53 4.67
C VAL A 302 -9.05 10.68 4.76
N PHE A 303 -9.22 9.93 5.85
CA PHE A 303 -10.42 9.15 6.11
C PHE A 303 -11.64 10.02 6.42
N ASP A 304 -11.45 11.21 6.98
CA ASP A 304 -12.55 12.17 7.19
C ASP A 304 -12.96 12.80 5.84
N VAL A 305 -12.00 13.15 4.99
CA VAL A 305 -12.27 13.62 3.62
C VAL A 305 -13.01 12.55 2.82
N PHE A 306 -12.60 11.29 2.91
CA PHE A 306 -13.33 10.18 2.28
C PHE A 306 -14.80 10.16 2.72
N VAL A 307 -15.06 10.22 4.04
CA VAL A 307 -16.42 10.20 4.58
C VAL A 307 -17.25 11.38 4.09
N ASP A 308 -16.68 12.59 4.13
CA ASP A 308 -17.38 13.82 3.75
C ASP A 308 -17.55 13.93 2.22
N SER A 309 -16.77 13.18 1.43
CA SER A 309 -16.90 13.13 -0.02
C SER A 309 -18.15 12.38 -0.51
N TYR A 310 -18.78 11.57 0.36
CA TYR A 310 -19.93 10.76 -0.01
C TYR A 310 -21.18 11.63 -0.27
N GLN A 311 -21.66 11.59 -1.51
CA GLN A 311 -22.83 12.30 -2.00
C GLN A 311 -23.69 11.30 -2.81
N PRO A 312 -24.64 10.59 -2.14
CA PRO A 312 -25.45 9.56 -2.75
C PRO A 312 -26.39 10.05 -3.86
#